data_AF-A0A973MSI9-F1
#
_entry.id   AF-A0A973MSI9-F1
#
_cell.length_a   1.000
_cell.length_b   1.000
_cell.length_c   1.000
_cell.angle_alpha   90.00
_cell.angle_beta   90.00
_cell.angle_gamma   90.00
#
_symmetry.space_group_name_H-M   'P 1'
#
loop_
_entity.id
_entity.type
_entity.pdbx_description
1 polymer ?
#
loop_
_entity_poly.entity_id
_entity_poly.type
_entity_poly.pdbx_seq_one_letter_code
_entity_poly.pdbx_strand_id
1 'polypeptide(L)'
;MPLYALGGGLLATSLLTALELRRRRQQRHRGIGRRILLPKGSAAAAERALRATEQPEAPVFIDTTLRSAAIQLAADGRELPDLTAMVYGPGGLELHLAEPAAPVSPFSSLDGNLARWICPAGSGELLGSDRTDAIEAPYPALVTVGSTPDGRTVLADLEHYGFLLVTGPARRHVLRAIAVELATSRYAEHLEVAIVGATACPGLAELVPEWFTVHDNPKWALHAAEEHHRTQEEALAALGAASLRQARLRGEDASTWTPFLLLADDTGSEATDALATLADRHPRTAGAVVTAVGTSSTVLPAGGWQLDTTTGQVHMPGTGLTVSLQTLPDDAYADVINLLADSDESRPDTPTLSPYIADDRPVAATAEVPGPVVLPALPKLGAGTQAALPGLAPFETSDAPDPQSGLLADLADFGDLTDEDTEPEATSKPETPPVAEAGPEAKPVPVVPAPTAPVQAAAPAEPADPLIRILGPVDIIGVKGTADSKYLRTVTEIAAWMVLHPGLDHHALDEAVWPGRDVSRKTRNPWISRLRSLLGTAADGTGYLPAIATTPDARYPTADLLRSLLATATSRR
;
A
#
# COMPACT_ATOMS: atom_id res chain seq x y z
N MET A 1 -14.33 30.71 -0.66
CA MET A 1 -13.87 29.40 -1.15
C MET A 1 -14.88 28.37 -0.71
N PRO A 2 -15.66 27.76 -1.61
CA PRO A 2 -16.52 26.65 -1.19
C PRO A 2 -15.60 25.53 -0.68
N LEU A 3 -15.89 24.98 0.51
CA LEU A 3 -15.29 23.72 0.93
C LEU A 3 -15.76 22.68 -0.09
N TYR A 4 -14.87 22.25 -0.98
CA TYR A 4 -15.11 21.03 -1.73
C TYR A 4 -15.26 19.87 -0.73
N ALA A 5 -16.32 19.09 -0.83
CA ALA A 5 -16.35 17.77 -0.21
C ALA A 5 -15.32 16.93 -0.97
N LEU A 6 -14.12 16.81 -0.41
CA LEU A 6 -13.03 16.03 -1.01
C LEU A 6 -13.27 14.55 -0.71
N GLY A 7 -13.74 13.81 -1.72
CA GLY A 7 -13.96 12.37 -1.62
C GLY A 7 -15.10 11.96 -0.69
N GLY A 8 -15.51 10.70 -0.79
CA GLY A 8 -16.40 10.05 0.17
C GLY A 8 -15.67 9.75 1.48
N GLY A 9 -16.43 9.52 2.56
CA GLY A 9 -15.86 9.38 3.90
C GLY A 9 -14.85 8.23 4.05
N LEU A 10 -15.01 7.14 3.29
CA LEU A 10 -14.06 6.02 3.30
C LEU A 10 -12.70 6.36 2.67
N LEU A 11 -12.70 7.07 1.53
CA LEU A 11 -11.48 7.57 0.91
C LEU A 11 -10.76 8.53 1.86
N ALA A 12 -11.50 9.43 2.51
CA ALA A 12 -10.95 10.34 3.49
C ALA A 12 -10.31 9.62 4.67
N THR A 13 -11.00 8.62 5.26
CA THR A 13 -10.43 7.79 6.34
C THR A 13 -9.17 7.05 5.91
N SER A 14 -9.17 6.45 4.72
CA SER A 14 -8.04 5.65 4.21
C SER A 14 -6.81 6.53 4.02
N LEU A 15 -6.99 7.70 3.40
CA LEU A 15 -5.94 8.70 3.23
C LEU A 15 -5.38 9.20 4.56
N LEU A 16 -6.26 9.56 5.50
CA LEU A 16 -5.85 10.08 6.80
C LEU A 16 -5.13 9.02 7.63
N THR A 17 -5.59 7.77 7.61
CA THR A 17 -4.92 6.64 8.26
C THR A 17 -3.51 6.45 7.69
N ALA A 18 -3.36 6.45 6.36
CA ALA A 18 -2.06 6.33 5.70
C ALA A 18 -1.12 7.50 6.05
N LEU A 19 -1.63 8.74 6.05
CA LEU A 19 -0.87 9.93 6.44
C LEU A 19 -0.41 9.87 7.90
N GLU A 20 -1.27 9.40 8.80
CA GLU A 20 -1.01 9.36 10.23
C GLU A 20 0.03 8.29 10.58
N LEU A 21 0.00 7.13 9.91
CA LEU A 21 1.04 6.10 9.99
C LEU A 21 2.40 6.63 9.52
N ARG A 22 2.43 7.27 8.35
CA ARG A 22 3.66 7.86 7.79
C ARG A 22 4.25 8.94 8.69
N ARG A 23 3.42 9.85 9.20
CA ARG A 23 3.85 10.91 10.14
C ARG A 23 4.34 10.33 11.47
N ARG A 24 3.73 9.25 11.99
CA ARG A 24 4.24 8.59 13.20
C ARG A 24 5.65 8.05 13.00
N ARG A 25 5.96 7.49 11.83
CA ARG A 25 7.33 7.06 11.48
C ARG A 25 8.29 8.25 11.42
N GLN A 26 7.91 9.32 10.72
CA GLN A 26 8.71 10.55 10.69
C GLN A 26 8.97 11.11 12.11
N GLN A 27 7.98 11.08 13.01
CA GLN A 27 8.15 11.56 14.38
C GLN A 27 9.12 10.70 15.19
N ARG A 28 9.20 9.39 14.93
CA ARG A 28 10.15 8.47 15.57
C ARG A 28 11.59 8.71 15.09
N HIS A 29 11.79 8.97 13.80
CA HIS A 29 13.11 9.21 13.21
C HIS A 29 13.61 10.66 13.31
N ARG A 30 12.74 11.58 13.70
CA ARG A 30 13.05 13.01 13.82
C ARG A 30 14.14 13.28 14.87
N GLY A 31 15.11 14.12 14.50
CA GLY A 31 16.14 14.57 15.43
C GLY A 31 15.61 15.42 16.59
N ILE A 32 16.31 15.40 17.72
CA ILE A 32 16.00 16.24 18.88
C ILE A 32 15.96 17.72 18.46
N GLY A 33 14.91 18.44 18.85
CA GLY A 33 14.74 19.87 18.52
C GLY A 33 14.38 20.15 17.05
N ARG A 34 14.15 19.13 16.23
CA ARG A 34 13.61 19.26 14.86
C ARG A 34 12.09 19.12 14.87
N ARG A 35 11.39 19.33 13.76
CA ARG A 35 9.94 19.06 13.56
C ARG A 35 9.73 18.43 12.18
N ILE A 36 8.74 17.55 12.07
CA ILE A 36 8.31 17.03 10.78
C ILE A 36 7.73 18.16 9.92
N LEU A 37 7.72 17.97 8.60
CA LEU A 37 7.04 18.89 7.70
C LEU A 37 5.53 18.78 7.94
N LEU A 38 4.91 19.92 8.20
CA LEU A 38 3.45 20.04 8.25
C LEU A 38 2.97 20.72 6.97
N PRO A 39 1.82 20.30 6.42
CA PRO A 39 1.31 20.88 5.19
C PRO A 39 0.97 22.35 5.38
N LYS A 40 1.05 23.09 4.27
CA LYS A 40 0.74 24.52 4.21
C LYS A 40 -0.19 24.80 3.03
N GLY A 41 -0.79 25.98 3.00
CA GLY A 41 -1.58 26.43 1.85
C GLY A 41 -2.77 25.51 1.53
N SER A 42 -2.91 25.13 0.26
CA SER A 42 -4.00 24.30 -0.27
C SER A 42 -3.97 22.88 0.31
N ALA A 43 -2.80 22.24 0.43
CA ALA A 43 -2.65 20.93 1.05
C ALA A 43 -3.18 20.89 2.50
N ALA A 44 -2.93 21.93 3.29
CA ALA A 44 -3.49 22.04 4.65
C ALA A 44 -5.01 22.26 4.65
N ALA A 45 -5.57 22.85 3.60
CA ALA A 45 -7.01 22.95 3.41
C ALA A 45 -7.64 21.62 2.99
N ALA A 46 -6.95 20.87 2.13
CA ALA A 46 -7.35 19.54 1.71
C ALA A 46 -7.40 18.57 2.91
N GLU A 47 -6.35 18.53 3.74
CA GLU A 47 -6.35 17.69 4.95
C GLU A 47 -7.51 18.03 5.89
N ARG A 48 -7.80 19.33 6.09
CA ARG A 48 -8.96 19.77 6.89
C ARG A 48 -10.29 19.33 6.29
N ALA A 49 -10.42 19.32 4.96
CA ALA A 49 -11.62 18.86 4.29
C ALA A 49 -11.80 17.33 4.43
N LEU A 50 -10.72 16.56 4.31
CA LEU A 50 -10.74 15.10 4.57
C LEU A 50 -11.19 14.80 6.02
N ARG A 51 -10.63 15.52 7.01
CA ARG A 51 -11.01 15.35 8.43
C ARG A 51 -12.48 15.70 8.69
N ALA A 52 -13.09 16.55 7.88
CA ALA A 52 -14.50 16.91 8.02
C ALA A 52 -15.45 15.84 7.49
N THR A 53 -14.99 14.93 6.64
CA THR A 53 -15.81 13.87 6.00
C THR A 53 -15.42 12.46 6.46
N GLU A 54 -14.35 12.32 7.23
CA GLU A 54 -13.82 11.05 7.74
C GLU A 54 -14.88 10.20 8.45
N GLN A 55 -14.84 8.89 8.19
CA GLN A 55 -15.62 7.86 8.87
C GLN A 55 -14.64 6.84 9.49
N PRO A 56 -14.10 7.11 10.70
CA PRO A 56 -12.93 6.39 11.23
C PRO A 56 -13.21 4.90 11.52
N GLU A 57 -14.41 4.56 11.95
CA GLU A 57 -14.78 3.17 12.30
C GLU A 57 -15.14 2.32 11.08
N ALA A 58 -15.51 2.95 9.96
CA ALA A 58 -16.09 2.26 8.82
C ALA A 58 -15.16 1.24 8.15
N PRO A 59 -13.88 1.54 7.85
CA PRO A 59 -12.98 0.56 7.24
C PRO A 59 -12.76 -0.69 8.09
N VAL A 60 -12.62 -0.53 9.42
CA VAL A 60 -12.42 -1.66 10.34
C VAL A 60 -13.68 -2.53 10.44
N PHE A 61 -14.86 -1.90 10.51
CA PHE A 61 -16.13 -2.61 10.53
C PHE A 61 -16.36 -3.39 9.22
N ILE A 62 -16.17 -2.75 8.06
CA ILE A 62 -16.33 -3.39 6.75
C ILE A 62 -15.40 -4.60 6.63
N ASP A 63 -14.11 -4.39 6.90
CA ASP A 63 -13.10 -5.44 6.76
C ASP A 63 -13.36 -6.63 7.69
N THR A 64 -13.62 -6.37 8.98
CA THR A 64 -13.95 -7.42 9.96
C THR A 64 -15.21 -8.19 9.58
N THR A 65 -16.24 -7.49 9.07
CA THR A 65 -17.50 -8.11 8.65
C THR A 65 -17.31 -9.05 7.45
N LEU A 66 -16.60 -8.59 6.42
CA LEU A 66 -16.33 -9.39 5.22
C LEU A 66 -15.47 -10.61 5.54
N ARG A 67 -14.43 -10.45 6.36
CA ARG A 67 -13.55 -11.55 6.79
C ARG A 67 -14.27 -12.55 7.68
N SER A 68 -15.14 -12.09 8.57
CA SER A 68 -15.98 -12.98 9.38
C SER A 68 -16.87 -13.85 8.49
N ALA A 69 -17.52 -13.25 7.47
CA ALA A 69 -18.33 -14.00 6.52
C ALA A 69 -17.49 -14.98 5.68
N ALA A 70 -16.29 -14.59 5.23
CA ALA A 70 -15.38 -15.46 4.49
C ALA A 70 -14.98 -16.70 5.30
N ILE A 71 -14.69 -16.54 6.59
CA ILE A 71 -14.40 -17.67 7.50
C ILE A 71 -15.58 -18.63 7.58
N GLN A 72 -16.81 -18.12 7.72
CA GLN A 72 -18.01 -18.95 7.80
C GLN A 72 -18.29 -19.67 6.46
N LEU A 73 -18.16 -18.97 5.32
CA LEU A 73 -18.32 -19.57 4.01
C LEU A 73 -17.32 -20.71 3.77
N ALA A 74 -16.06 -20.51 4.14
CA ALA A 74 -15.04 -21.53 4.04
C ALA A 74 -15.36 -22.75 4.93
N ALA A 75 -15.79 -22.51 6.18
CA ALA A 75 -16.20 -23.57 7.09
C ALA A 75 -17.40 -24.40 6.57
N ASP A 76 -18.33 -23.75 5.86
CA ASP A 76 -19.47 -24.39 5.21
C ASP A 76 -19.12 -25.06 3.86
N GLY A 77 -17.87 -24.96 3.40
CA GLY A 77 -17.43 -25.47 2.10
C GLY A 77 -18.03 -24.73 0.90
N ARG A 78 -18.44 -23.47 1.10
CA ARG A 78 -19.07 -22.59 0.10
C ARG A 78 -18.03 -21.63 -0.49
N GLU A 79 -18.31 -21.10 -1.68
CA GLU A 79 -17.48 -20.05 -2.29
C GLU A 79 -17.93 -18.65 -1.86
N LEU A 80 -17.07 -17.65 -2.08
CA LEU A 80 -17.46 -16.24 -1.94
C LEU A 80 -18.60 -15.92 -2.92
N PRO A 81 -19.65 -15.20 -2.48
CA PRO A 81 -20.67 -14.67 -3.37
C PRO A 81 -20.09 -13.73 -4.43
N ASP A 82 -20.73 -13.67 -5.59
CA ASP A 82 -20.42 -12.65 -6.60
C ASP A 82 -21.05 -11.31 -6.18
N LEU A 83 -20.23 -10.30 -5.93
CA LEU A 83 -20.64 -9.04 -5.29
C LEU A 83 -20.77 -7.91 -6.33
N THR A 84 -21.99 -7.50 -6.64
CA THR A 84 -22.24 -6.39 -7.56
C THR A 84 -22.06 -5.03 -6.90
N ALA A 85 -22.53 -4.88 -5.65
CA ALA A 85 -22.36 -3.65 -4.89
C ALA A 85 -22.35 -3.92 -3.38
N MET A 86 -21.73 -3.01 -2.65
CA MET A 86 -21.76 -2.97 -1.19
C MET A 86 -22.23 -1.58 -0.74
N VAL A 87 -23.17 -1.53 0.20
CA VAL A 87 -23.70 -0.26 0.72
C VAL A 87 -23.45 -0.19 2.21
N TYR A 88 -22.75 0.85 2.65
CA TYR A 88 -22.45 1.12 4.04
C TYR A 88 -23.18 2.37 4.52
N GLY A 89 -23.80 2.29 5.69
CA GLY A 89 -24.47 3.43 6.31
C GLY A 89 -24.88 3.18 7.77
N PRO A 90 -25.76 4.02 8.33
CA PRO A 90 -26.16 3.91 9.74
C PRO A 90 -26.80 2.57 10.12
N GLY A 91 -27.41 1.87 9.15
CA GLY A 91 -28.00 0.55 9.34
C GLY A 91 -27.00 -0.60 9.39
N GLY A 92 -25.74 -0.38 9.02
CA GLY A 92 -24.71 -1.41 8.89
C GLY A 92 -24.26 -1.61 7.44
N LEU A 93 -23.86 -2.84 7.12
CA LEU A 93 -23.30 -3.23 5.82
C LEU A 93 -24.29 -4.08 5.02
N GLU A 94 -24.69 -3.61 3.86
CA GLU A 94 -25.51 -4.32 2.90
C GLU A 94 -24.65 -4.85 1.74
N LEU A 95 -24.82 -6.13 1.38
CA LEU A 95 -24.24 -6.71 0.17
C LEU A 95 -25.33 -6.94 -0.86
N HIS A 96 -25.05 -6.57 -2.11
CA HIS A 96 -25.88 -6.85 -3.28
C HIS A 96 -25.16 -7.90 -4.13
N LEU A 97 -25.74 -9.09 -4.19
CA LEU A 97 -25.15 -10.23 -4.89
C LEU A 97 -25.66 -10.30 -6.33
N ALA A 98 -24.78 -10.70 -7.25
CA ALA A 98 -25.15 -10.92 -8.64
C ALA A 98 -26.12 -12.12 -8.78
N GLU A 99 -25.91 -13.15 -7.96
CA GLU A 99 -26.79 -14.32 -7.86
C GLU A 99 -27.30 -14.52 -6.42
N PRO A 100 -28.58 -14.88 -6.22
CA PRO A 100 -29.12 -15.12 -4.89
C PRO A 100 -28.43 -16.28 -4.17
N ALA A 101 -28.04 -16.08 -2.91
CA ALA A 101 -27.42 -17.10 -2.07
C ALA A 101 -27.90 -17.02 -0.61
N ALA A 102 -27.88 -18.15 0.10
CA ALA A 102 -28.24 -18.16 1.53
C ALA A 102 -27.19 -17.41 2.36
N PRO A 103 -27.56 -16.45 3.23
CA PRO A 103 -26.60 -15.71 4.04
C PRO A 103 -25.86 -16.62 5.04
N VAL A 104 -24.67 -16.19 5.45
CA VAL A 104 -23.92 -16.75 6.59
C VAL A 104 -23.74 -15.66 7.65
N SER A 105 -23.53 -16.04 8.91
CA SER A 105 -23.16 -15.07 9.96
C SER A 105 -21.90 -14.28 9.53
N PRO A 106 -21.81 -12.97 9.80
CA PRO A 106 -22.74 -12.12 10.57
C PRO A 106 -23.92 -11.56 9.75
N PHE A 107 -24.09 -12.02 8.52
CA PHE A 107 -25.15 -11.55 7.63
C PHE A 107 -26.46 -12.33 7.80
N SER A 108 -27.55 -11.63 7.52
CA SER A 108 -28.89 -12.19 7.32
C SER A 108 -29.47 -11.67 6.01
N SER A 109 -30.57 -12.27 5.53
CA SER A 109 -31.23 -11.81 4.30
C SER A 109 -31.99 -10.51 4.57
N LEU A 110 -31.73 -9.47 3.78
CA LEU A 110 -32.44 -8.21 3.87
C LEU A 110 -33.80 -8.31 3.19
N ASP A 111 -34.87 -8.05 3.96
CA ASP A 111 -36.27 -8.16 3.52
C ASP A 111 -36.64 -9.55 2.94
N GLY A 112 -35.95 -10.60 3.38
CA GLY A 112 -36.12 -11.97 2.88
C GLY A 112 -35.56 -12.20 1.46
N ASN A 113 -34.87 -11.22 0.88
CA ASN A 113 -34.25 -11.33 -0.44
C ASN A 113 -32.87 -11.98 -0.33
N LEU A 114 -32.69 -13.16 -0.93
CA LEU A 114 -31.41 -13.90 -0.90
C LEU A 114 -30.30 -13.26 -1.74
N ALA A 115 -30.61 -12.30 -2.61
CA ALA A 115 -29.60 -11.49 -3.31
C ALA A 115 -29.16 -10.26 -2.51
N ARG A 116 -29.74 -10.00 -1.33
CA ARG A 116 -29.37 -8.88 -0.47
C ARG A 116 -29.07 -9.37 0.94
N TRP A 117 -27.83 -9.19 1.37
CA TRP A 117 -27.40 -9.56 2.71
C TRP A 117 -27.21 -8.30 3.55
N ILE A 118 -27.54 -8.36 4.84
CA ILE A 118 -27.35 -7.25 5.79
C ILE A 118 -26.64 -7.74 7.06
N CYS A 119 -25.60 -7.00 7.46
CA CYS A 119 -24.98 -7.09 8.77
C CYS A 119 -25.21 -5.76 9.51
N PRO A 120 -26.01 -5.74 10.59
CA PRO A 120 -26.27 -4.52 11.36
C PRO A 120 -24.98 -3.93 11.96
N ALA A 121 -24.91 -2.59 12.09
CA ALA A 121 -23.73 -1.89 12.63
C ALA A 121 -23.33 -2.37 14.04
N GLY A 122 -24.29 -2.76 14.87
CA GLY A 122 -24.07 -3.27 16.23
C GLY A 122 -24.04 -4.81 16.33
N SER A 123 -23.72 -5.53 15.25
CA SER A 123 -23.69 -6.98 15.27
C SER A 123 -22.66 -7.52 16.27
N GLY A 124 -23.11 -8.34 17.23
CA GLY A 124 -22.25 -9.04 18.20
C GLY A 124 -21.67 -10.35 17.66
N GLU A 125 -21.92 -10.69 16.40
CA GLU A 125 -21.48 -11.94 15.76
C GLU A 125 -20.14 -11.80 15.02
N LEU A 126 -19.57 -10.59 15.02
CA LEU A 126 -18.26 -10.34 14.41
C LEU A 126 -17.17 -11.12 15.13
N LEU A 127 -16.30 -11.78 14.35
CA LEU A 127 -15.13 -12.46 14.89
C LEU A 127 -14.06 -11.43 15.28
N GLY A 128 -13.23 -11.79 16.27
CA GLY A 128 -12.11 -10.97 16.72
C GLY A 128 -11.00 -10.83 15.67
N SER A 129 -10.17 -9.80 15.82
CA SER A 129 -9.04 -9.49 14.94
C SER A 129 -8.04 -10.64 14.84
N ASP A 130 -7.84 -11.38 15.94
CA ASP A 130 -7.02 -12.58 16.02
C ASP A 130 -7.35 -13.62 14.94
N ARG A 131 -8.65 -13.74 14.60
CA ARG A 131 -9.11 -14.67 13.56
C ARG A 131 -9.20 -14.01 12.19
N THR A 132 -9.63 -12.75 12.11
CA THR A 132 -9.88 -12.10 10.83
C THR A 132 -8.60 -11.64 10.14
N ASP A 133 -7.57 -11.24 10.89
CA ASP A 133 -6.29 -10.78 10.32
C ASP A 133 -5.47 -11.92 9.69
N ALA A 134 -5.75 -13.18 10.02
CA ALA A 134 -5.15 -14.36 9.39
C ALA A 134 -5.68 -14.65 7.98
N ILE A 135 -6.85 -14.12 7.64
CA ILE A 135 -7.48 -14.30 6.33
C ILE A 135 -6.94 -13.23 5.38
N GLU A 136 -7.07 -13.41 4.07
CA GLU A 136 -6.81 -12.32 3.11
C GLU A 136 -8.10 -11.52 2.86
N ALA A 137 -7.99 -10.30 2.32
CA ALA A 137 -9.16 -9.52 1.92
C ALA A 137 -10.06 -10.34 0.96
N PRO A 138 -11.35 -10.57 1.29
CA PRO A 138 -12.22 -11.39 0.44
C PRO A 138 -12.54 -10.76 -0.92
N TYR A 139 -12.63 -9.42 -0.94
CA TYR A 139 -12.90 -8.61 -2.13
C TYR A 139 -11.85 -7.50 -2.23
N PRO A 140 -10.61 -7.83 -2.63
CA PRO A 140 -9.46 -6.93 -2.60
C PRO A 140 -9.58 -5.74 -3.57
N ALA A 141 -10.44 -5.83 -4.59
CA ALA A 141 -10.65 -4.77 -5.57
C ALA A 141 -11.92 -3.93 -5.30
N LEU A 142 -12.39 -3.87 -4.05
CA LEU A 142 -13.48 -2.99 -3.63
C LEU A 142 -13.05 -1.52 -3.68
N VAL A 143 -13.87 -0.68 -4.32
CA VAL A 143 -13.65 0.77 -4.40
C VAL A 143 -14.95 1.55 -4.23
N THR A 144 -14.88 2.73 -3.62
CA THR A 144 -16.02 3.63 -3.47
C THR A 144 -16.41 4.23 -4.83
N VAL A 145 -17.64 3.96 -5.25
CA VAL A 145 -18.26 4.59 -6.43
C VAL A 145 -18.79 5.97 -6.05
N GLY A 146 -19.34 6.10 -4.85
CA GLY A 146 -19.94 7.35 -4.38
C GLY A 146 -20.93 7.14 -3.26
N SER A 147 -22.00 7.93 -3.25
CA SER A 147 -23.03 7.85 -2.22
C SER A 147 -24.44 7.88 -2.79
N THR A 148 -25.36 7.17 -2.15
CA THR A 148 -26.79 7.27 -2.43
C THR A 148 -27.34 8.65 -2.02
N PRO A 149 -28.53 9.06 -2.49
CA PRO A 149 -29.15 10.34 -2.11
C PRO A 149 -29.37 10.52 -0.60
N ASP A 150 -29.53 9.42 0.14
CA ASP A 150 -29.64 9.37 1.61
C ASP A 150 -28.28 9.31 2.33
N GLY A 151 -27.17 9.47 1.60
CA GLY A 151 -25.83 9.62 2.17
C GLY A 151 -25.15 8.31 2.59
N ARG A 152 -25.64 7.15 2.13
CA ARG A 152 -24.96 5.86 2.34
C ARG A 152 -23.85 5.69 1.31
N THR A 153 -22.70 5.21 1.74
CA THR A 153 -21.53 4.97 0.87
C THR A 153 -21.75 3.72 0.04
N VAL A 154 -21.50 3.79 -1.27
CA VAL A 154 -21.64 2.66 -2.21
C VAL A 154 -20.28 2.29 -2.78
N LEU A 155 -19.92 1.02 -2.66
CA LEU A 155 -18.72 0.44 -3.22
C LEU A 155 -19.05 -0.60 -4.29
N ALA A 156 -18.13 -0.78 -5.22
CA ALA A 156 -18.18 -1.77 -6.29
C ALA A 156 -16.94 -2.66 -6.20
N ASP A 157 -17.09 -3.95 -6.45
CA ASP A 157 -15.95 -4.85 -6.68
C ASP A 157 -15.54 -4.76 -8.15
N LEU A 158 -14.33 -4.28 -8.42
CA LEU A 158 -13.85 -4.15 -9.79
C LEU A 158 -13.66 -5.51 -10.48
N GLU A 159 -13.40 -6.60 -9.74
CA GLU A 159 -13.26 -7.94 -10.31
C GLU A 159 -14.60 -8.51 -10.81
N HIS A 160 -15.71 -8.15 -10.15
CA HIS A 160 -17.05 -8.50 -10.60
C HIS A 160 -17.31 -7.98 -12.02
N TYR A 161 -17.10 -6.68 -12.22
CA TYR A 161 -17.32 -6.05 -13.51
C TYR A 161 -16.25 -6.49 -14.53
N GLY A 162 -14.99 -6.64 -14.09
CA GLY A 162 -13.83 -7.01 -14.91
C GLY A 162 -13.42 -5.95 -15.94
N PHE A 163 -14.37 -5.12 -16.39
CA PHE A 163 -14.13 -4.01 -17.30
C PHE A 163 -15.06 -2.83 -16.98
N LEU A 164 -14.47 -1.70 -16.60
CA LEU A 164 -15.13 -0.44 -16.30
C LEU A 164 -14.69 0.61 -17.32
N LEU A 165 -15.64 1.08 -18.15
CA LEU A 165 -15.44 2.17 -19.08
C LEU A 165 -16.01 3.47 -18.47
N VAL A 166 -15.14 4.41 -18.13
CA VAL A 166 -15.52 5.69 -17.54
C VAL A 166 -15.57 6.75 -18.64
N THR A 167 -16.74 7.33 -18.89
CA THR A 167 -16.95 8.33 -19.96
C THR A 167 -17.33 9.69 -19.39
N GLY A 168 -17.32 10.72 -20.23
CA GLY A 168 -17.78 12.06 -19.87
C GLY A 168 -16.70 12.99 -19.30
N PRO A 169 -17.09 14.18 -18.81
CA PRO A 169 -16.16 15.26 -18.49
C PRO A 169 -15.33 15.02 -17.22
N ALA A 170 -15.85 14.28 -16.23
CA ALA A 170 -15.17 14.04 -14.95
C ALA A 170 -14.51 12.65 -14.86
N ARG A 171 -14.39 11.93 -15.98
CA ARG A 171 -13.85 10.55 -16.04
C ARG A 171 -12.48 10.39 -15.37
N ARG A 172 -11.57 11.35 -15.60
CA ARG A 172 -10.23 11.36 -15.00
C ARG A 172 -10.28 11.59 -13.48
N HIS A 173 -11.22 12.40 -13.00
CA HIS A 173 -11.40 12.62 -11.56
C HIS A 173 -11.93 11.37 -10.85
N VAL A 174 -12.78 10.58 -11.50
CA VAL A 174 -13.22 9.26 -11.00
C VAL A 174 -12.05 8.27 -11.00
N LEU A 175 -11.31 8.16 -12.11
CA LEU A 175 -10.14 7.29 -12.22
C LEU A 175 -9.12 7.56 -11.10
N ARG A 176 -8.85 8.84 -10.81
CA ARG A 176 -7.93 9.25 -9.73
C ARG A 176 -8.46 8.95 -8.33
N ALA A 177 -9.77 9.10 -8.11
CA ALA A 177 -10.38 8.71 -6.85
C ALA A 177 -10.19 7.20 -6.61
N ILE A 178 -10.48 6.38 -7.62
CA ILE A 178 -10.24 4.92 -7.59
C ILE A 178 -8.76 4.61 -7.31
N ALA A 179 -7.83 5.22 -8.06
CA ALA A 179 -6.40 4.95 -7.92
C ALA A 179 -5.88 5.30 -6.51
N VAL A 180 -6.26 6.46 -5.98
CA VAL A 180 -5.85 6.90 -4.63
C VAL A 180 -6.49 6.03 -3.55
N GLU A 181 -7.73 5.59 -3.74
CA GLU A 181 -8.38 4.68 -2.80
C GLU A 181 -7.68 3.32 -2.77
N LEU A 182 -7.39 2.72 -3.93
CA LEU A 182 -6.63 1.46 -4.02
C LEU A 182 -5.23 1.59 -3.39
N ALA A 183 -4.59 2.76 -3.51
CA ALA A 183 -3.29 3.02 -2.93
C ALA A 183 -3.29 3.19 -1.40
N THR A 184 -4.47 3.38 -0.78
CA THR A 184 -4.56 3.72 0.65
C THR A 184 -5.56 2.89 1.45
N SER A 185 -6.40 2.09 0.79
CA SER A 185 -7.47 1.31 1.40
C SER A 185 -6.93 0.11 2.20
N ARG A 186 -7.59 -0.18 3.32
CA ARG A 186 -7.28 -1.33 4.21
C ARG A 186 -7.72 -2.68 3.65
N TYR A 187 -8.80 -2.69 2.87
CA TYR A 187 -9.29 -3.93 2.24
C TYR A 187 -8.66 -4.17 0.86
N ALA A 188 -7.90 -3.21 0.33
CA ALA A 188 -7.05 -3.35 -0.83
C ALA A 188 -5.71 -4.01 -0.43
N GLU A 189 -5.72 -5.32 -0.19
CA GLU A 189 -4.51 -6.08 0.13
C GLU A 189 -3.99 -6.84 -1.09
N HIS A 190 -2.66 -6.88 -1.26
CA HIS A 190 -1.97 -7.62 -2.32
C HIS A 190 -2.53 -7.35 -3.72
N LEU A 191 -2.47 -6.10 -4.15
CA LEU A 191 -2.84 -5.69 -5.50
C LEU A 191 -1.59 -5.39 -6.34
N GLU A 192 -1.69 -5.65 -7.64
CA GLU A 192 -0.80 -5.11 -8.66
C GLU A 192 -1.59 -4.16 -9.54
N VAL A 193 -1.13 -2.91 -9.68
CA VAL A 193 -1.82 -1.87 -10.43
C VAL A 193 -0.92 -1.33 -11.53
N ALA A 194 -1.33 -1.55 -12.78
CA ALA A 194 -0.67 -1.00 -13.96
C ALA A 194 -1.34 0.32 -14.37
N ILE A 195 -0.64 1.45 -14.22
CA ILE A 195 -1.07 2.75 -14.71
C ILE A 195 -0.58 2.94 -16.15
N VAL A 196 -1.49 3.15 -17.09
CA VAL A 196 -1.14 3.46 -18.48
C VAL A 196 -1.12 4.97 -18.69
N GLY A 197 0.06 5.47 -19.04
CA GLY A 197 0.34 6.88 -19.30
C GLY A 197 0.70 7.67 -18.04
N ALA A 198 1.87 8.31 -18.08
CA ALA A 198 2.44 9.07 -16.96
C ALA A 198 1.56 10.20 -16.41
N THR A 199 0.60 10.70 -17.19
CA THR A 199 -0.27 11.80 -16.77
C THR A 199 -1.55 11.35 -16.08
N ALA A 200 -1.93 10.07 -16.14
CA ALA A 200 -3.20 9.59 -15.59
C ALA A 200 -3.25 9.81 -14.06
N CYS A 201 -2.24 9.30 -13.37
CA CYS A 201 -2.08 9.39 -11.91
C CYS A 201 -0.64 9.79 -11.53
N PRO A 202 -0.21 11.04 -11.81
CA PRO A 202 1.17 11.47 -11.64
C PRO A 202 1.59 11.48 -10.16
N GLY A 203 2.78 10.94 -9.87
CA GLY A 203 3.36 10.87 -8.53
C GLY A 203 2.81 9.76 -7.63
N LEU A 204 1.73 9.07 -8.02
CA LEU A 204 1.17 7.99 -7.18
C LEU A 204 2.08 6.76 -7.09
N ALA A 205 2.64 6.33 -8.23
CA ALA A 205 3.53 5.17 -8.27
C ALA A 205 4.84 5.40 -7.50
N GLU A 206 5.31 6.64 -7.37
CA GLU A 206 6.48 6.97 -6.54
C GLU A 206 6.19 6.86 -5.04
N LEU A 207 4.93 7.08 -4.64
CA LEU A 207 4.51 6.99 -3.24
C LEU A 207 4.24 5.57 -2.78
N VAL A 208 3.86 4.69 -3.71
CA VAL A 208 3.46 3.30 -3.47
C VAL A 208 4.06 2.37 -4.55
N PRO A 209 5.40 2.40 -4.77
CA PRO A 209 6.07 1.65 -5.84
C PRO A 209 5.93 0.13 -5.66
N GLU A 210 5.53 -0.29 -4.47
CA GLU A 210 5.33 -1.67 -4.10
C GLU A 210 4.10 -2.33 -4.75
N TRP A 211 3.13 -1.53 -5.24
CA TRP A 211 1.88 -2.00 -5.87
C TRP A 211 1.61 -1.36 -7.24
N PHE A 212 2.19 -0.20 -7.53
CA PHE A 212 1.89 0.57 -8.74
C PHE A 212 3.06 0.60 -9.72
N THR A 213 2.80 0.18 -10.96
CA THR A 213 3.76 0.25 -12.07
C THR A 213 3.22 1.16 -13.17
N VAL A 214 4.03 2.08 -13.67
CA VAL A 214 3.65 2.96 -14.79
C VAL A 214 4.16 2.39 -16.10
N HIS A 215 3.29 2.29 -17.09
CA HIS A 215 3.64 1.93 -18.46
C HIS A 215 3.39 3.10 -19.41
N ASP A 216 4.41 3.50 -20.15
CA ASP A 216 4.29 4.53 -21.19
C ASP A 216 3.55 4.02 -22.44
N ASN A 217 3.48 2.71 -22.62
CA ASN A 217 2.84 2.07 -23.76
C ASN A 217 1.72 1.12 -23.31
N PRO A 218 0.46 1.33 -23.75
CA PRO A 218 -0.67 0.44 -23.42
C PRO A 218 -0.42 -1.02 -23.80
N LYS A 219 0.40 -1.29 -24.83
CA LYS A 219 0.72 -2.67 -25.25
C LYS A 219 1.49 -3.46 -24.20
N TRP A 220 2.33 -2.79 -23.40
CA TRP A 220 3.07 -3.46 -22.32
C TRP A 220 2.14 -3.80 -21.15
N ALA A 221 1.24 -2.90 -20.80
CA ALA A 221 0.23 -3.16 -19.78
C ALA A 221 -0.75 -4.26 -20.20
N LEU A 222 -1.13 -4.30 -21.49
CA LEU A 222 -1.92 -5.42 -22.05
C LEU A 222 -1.17 -6.75 -21.93
N HIS A 223 0.11 -6.80 -22.33
CA HIS A 223 0.91 -8.03 -22.21
C HIS A 223 1.02 -8.49 -20.75
N ALA A 224 1.21 -7.57 -19.80
CA ALA A 224 1.23 -7.90 -18.37
C ALA A 224 -0.12 -8.47 -17.90
N ALA A 225 -1.24 -7.88 -18.34
CA ALA A 225 -2.58 -8.39 -18.05
C ALA A 225 -2.83 -9.80 -18.64
N GLU A 226 -2.39 -10.04 -19.88
CA GLU A 226 -2.50 -11.34 -20.54
C GLU A 226 -1.68 -12.42 -19.82
N GLU A 227 -0.45 -12.09 -19.43
CA GLU A 227 0.44 -12.99 -18.70
C GLU A 227 -0.10 -13.31 -17.29
N HIS A 228 -0.63 -12.29 -16.61
CA HIS A 228 -1.30 -12.46 -15.33
C HIS A 228 -2.52 -13.40 -15.48
N HIS A 229 -3.39 -13.15 -16.46
CA HIS A 229 -4.55 -13.99 -16.73
C HIS A 229 -4.16 -15.45 -17.00
N ARG A 230 -3.19 -15.68 -17.88
CA ARG A 230 -2.69 -17.04 -18.18
C ARG A 230 -2.19 -17.77 -16.93
N THR A 231 -1.40 -17.09 -16.11
CA THR A 231 -0.86 -17.66 -14.86
C THR A 231 -1.98 -18.04 -13.89
N GLN A 232 -2.98 -17.18 -13.73
CA GLN A 232 -4.14 -17.43 -12.86
C GLN A 232 -5.02 -18.57 -13.38
N GLU A 233 -5.23 -18.65 -14.69
CA GLU A 233 -5.99 -19.73 -15.33
C GLU A 233 -5.32 -21.10 -15.10
N GLU A 234 -4.00 -21.17 -15.29
CA GLU A 234 -3.20 -22.38 -15.01
C GLU A 234 -3.28 -22.77 -13.52
N ALA A 235 -3.20 -21.79 -12.61
CA ALA A 235 -3.34 -22.03 -11.18
C ALA A 235 -4.75 -22.54 -10.79
N LEU A 236 -5.81 -21.98 -11.38
CA LEU A 236 -7.19 -22.44 -11.16
C LEU A 236 -7.37 -23.88 -11.62
N ALA A 237 -6.84 -24.21 -12.80
CA ALA A 237 -6.88 -25.55 -13.37
C ALA A 237 -6.11 -26.54 -12.48
N ALA A 238 -4.92 -26.18 -11.99
CA ALA A 238 -4.11 -27.00 -11.10
C ALA A 238 -4.80 -27.26 -9.75
N LEU A 239 -5.47 -26.24 -9.19
CA LEU A 239 -6.25 -26.36 -7.95
C LEU A 239 -7.59 -27.11 -8.15
N GLY A 240 -8.03 -27.30 -9.40
CA GLY A 240 -9.37 -27.82 -9.72
C GLY A 240 -10.49 -26.88 -9.24
N ALA A 241 -10.22 -25.57 -9.19
CA ALA A 241 -11.18 -24.56 -8.81
C ALA A 241 -11.90 -24.01 -10.05
N ALA A 242 -13.24 -23.93 -9.98
CA ALA A 242 -14.07 -23.43 -11.09
C ALA A 242 -14.11 -21.89 -11.17
N SER A 243 -13.76 -21.21 -10.07
CA SER A 243 -13.83 -19.76 -9.96
C SER A 243 -12.74 -19.24 -9.01
N LEU A 244 -12.33 -17.99 -9.21
CA LEU A 244 -11.48 -17.25 -8.27
C LEU A 244 -12.08 -17.20 -6.85
N ARG A 245 -13.40 -17.01 -6.77
CA ARG A 245 -14.15 -16.93 -5.51
C ARG A 245 -14.11 -18.23 -4.72
N GLN A 246 -14.13 -19.37 -5.40
CA GLN A 246 -13.91 -20.67 -4.79
C GLN A 246 -12.44 -20.85 -4.39
N ALA A 247 -11.51 -20.43 -5.24
CA ALA A 247 -10.08 -20.60 -5.00
C ALA A 247 -9.58 -19.83 -3.77
N ARG A 248 -10.05 -18.59 -3.56
CA ARG A 248 -9.69 -17.73 -2.40
C ARG A 248 -10.06 -18.34 -1.05
N LEU A 249 -11.10 -19.17 -0.97
CA LEU A 249 -11.51 -19.83 0.28
C LEU A 249 -10.91 -21.23 0.47
N ARG A 250 -10.32 -21.82 -0.59
CA ARG A 250 -9.71 -23.16 -0.55
C ARG A 250 -8.19 -23.14 -0.37
N GLY A 251 -7.52 -22.07 -0.81
CA GLY A 251 -6.06 -21.99 -0.83
C GLY A 251 -5.45 -21.70 0.54
N GLU A 252 -4.41 -22.44 0.91
CA GLU A 252 -3.56 -22.09 2.04
C GLU A 252 -2.68 -20.86 1.73
N ASP A 253 -2.46 -20.53 0.45
CA ASP A 253 -1.59 -19.44 -0.01
C ASP A 253 -2.32 -18.32 -0.76
N ALA A 254 -2.87 -17.41 0.04
CA ALA A 254 -3.43 -16.10 -0.31
C ALA A 254 -2.71 -15.38 -1.49
N SER A 255 -1.36 -15.32 -1.47
CA SER A 255 -0.56 -14.63 -2.50
C SER A 255 -0.72 -15.13 -3.94
N THR A 256 -1.36 -16.27 -4.14
CA THR A 256 -1.61 -16.81 -5.49
C THR A 256 -2.64 -15.97 -6.24
N TRP A 257 -3.59 -15.35 -5.53
CA TRP A 257 -4.80 -14.74 -6.12
C TRP A 257 -4.78 -13.19 -6.08
N THR A 258 -3.58 -12.61 -6.06
CA THR A 258 -3.31 -11.16 -6.14
C THR A 258 -3.98 -10.56 -7.38
N PRO A 259 -4.91 -9.61 -7.25
CA PRO A 259 -5.53 -8.97 -8.40
C PRO A 259 -4.58 -8.08 -9.20
N PHE A 260 -4.68 -8.15 -10.52
CA PHE A 260 -4.05 -7.23 -11.46
C PHE A 260 -5.06 -6.21 -12.00
N LEU A 261 -4.88 -4.93 -11.66
CA LEU A 261 -5.77 -3.85 -12.07
C LEU A 261 -5.06 -2.95 -13.08
N LEU A 262 -5.65 -2.73 -14.25
CA LEU A 262 -5.14 -1.78 -15.24
C LEU A 262 -5.95 -0.48 -15.18
N LEU A 263 -5.30 0.63 -14.89
CA LEU A 263 -5.89 1.97 -14.83
C LEU A 263 -5.35 2.84 -15.96
N ALA A 264 -6.22 3.33 -16.83
CA ALA A 264 -5.81 4.13 -17.98
C ALA A 264 -6.75 5.30 -18.22
N ASP A 265 -6.19 6.48 -18.51
CA ASP A 265 -6.99 7.60 -18.99
C ASP A 265 -7.36 7.40 -20.47
N ASP A 266 -6.40 6.98 -21.31
CA ASP A 266 -6.68 6.59 -22.68
C ASP A 266 -5.69 5.51 -23.13
N THR A 267 -6.20 4.34 -23.50
CA THR A 267 -5.41 3.22 -24.05
C THR A 267 -5.34 3.24 -25.58
N GLY A 268 -6.15 4.05 -26.24
CA GLY A 268 -6.43 3.94 -27.68
C GLY A 268 -7.34 2.75 -28.00
N SER A 269 -8.12 2.86 -29.08
CA SER A 269 -9.20 1.91 -29.39
C SER A 269 -8.73 0.45 -29.54
N GLU A 270 -7.60 0.22 -30.22
CA GLU A 270 -7.06 -1.13 -30.44
C GLU A 270 -6.76 -1.86 -29.12
N ALA A 271 -6.10 -1.19 -28.17
CA ALA A 271 -5.78 -1.78 -26.87
C ALA A 271 -7.03 -1.91 -26.00
N THR A 272 -7.96 -0.96 -26.06
CA THR A 272 -9.25 -1.06 -25.34
C THR A 272 -10.04 -2.29 -25.78
N ASP A 273 -10.13 -2.54 -27.08
CA ASP A 273 -10.87 -3.68 -27.63
C ASP A 273 -10.18 -5.02 -27.30
N ALA A 274 -8.84 -5.05 -27.28
CA ALA A 274 -8.07 -6.21 -26.83
C ALA A 274 -8.28 -6.49 -25.33
N LEU A 275 -8.27 -5.46 -24.48
CA LEU A 275 -8.54 -5.58 -23.05
C LEU A 275 -9.99 -6.02 -22.79
N ALA A 276 -10.96 -5.52 -23.56
CA ALA A 276 -12.35 -5.97 -23.48
C ALA A 276 -12.45 -7.47 -23.84
N THR A 277 -11.76 -7.90 -24.90
CA THR A 277 -11.69 -9.31 -25.30
C THR A 277 -11.05 -10.18 -24.20
N LEU A 278 -10.01 -9.69 -23.52
CA LEU A 278 -9.40 -10.38 -22.39
C LEU A 278 -10.36 -10.52 -21.21
N ALA A 279 -11.13 -9.46 -20.89
CA ALA A 279 -12.11 -9.46 -19.80
C ALA A 279 -13.30 -10.42 -20.03
N ASP A 280 -13.58 -10.80 -21.27
CA ASP A 280 -14.61 -11.80 -21.64
C ASP A 280 -14.14 -13.25 -21.50
N ARG A 281 -12.86 -13.50 -21.17
CA ARG A 281 -12.34 -14.87 -20.99
C ARG A 281 -12.84 -15.50 -19.69
N HIS A 282 -13.06 -16.80 -19.76
CA HIS A 282 -13.54 -17.62 -18.64
C HIS A 282 -12.62 -18.84 -18.41
N PRO A 283 -12.38 -19.25 -17.15
CA PRO A 283 -12.89 -18.64 -15.91
C PRO A 283 -12.32 -17.23 -15.68
N ARG A 284 -13.08 -16.37 -14.99
CA ARG A 284 -12.56 -15.03 -14.66
C ARG A 284 -11.42 -15.16 -13.67
N THR A 285 -10.30 -14.53 -13.99
CA THR A 285 -9.11 -14.44 -13.15
C THR A 285 -9.14 -13.17 -12.31
N ALA A 286 -8.20 -13.04 -11.38
CA ALA A 286 -8.08 -11.85 -10.53
C ALA A 286 -7.61 -10.64 -11.33
N GLY A 287 -8.49 -9.97 -12.07
CA GLY A 287 -8.12 -8.78 -12.81
C GLY A 287 -9.29 -7.91 -13.23
N ALA A 288 -9.00 -6.62 -13.38
CA ALA A 288 -9.97 -5.66 -13.88
C ALA A 288 -9.30 -4.54 -14.68
N VAL A 289 -10.05 -3.98 -15.62
CA VAL A 289 -9.59 -2.88 -16.48
C VAL A 289 -10.49 -1.67 -16.26
N VAL A 290 -9.88 -0.52 -15.98
CA VAL A 290 -10.57 0.78 -15.87
C VAL A 290 -10.01 1.73 -16.91
N THR A 291 -10.81 2.08 -17.90
CA THR A 291 -10.41 2.99 -18.99
C THR A 291 -11.28 4.24 -18.98
N ALA A 292 -10.67 5.43 -19.04
CA ALA A 292 -11.37 6.70 -18.99
C ALA A 292 -11.47 7.37 -20.37
N VAL A 293 -12.11 6.73 -21.35
CA VAL A 293 -12.12 7.22 -22.74
C VAL A 293 -13.13 8.35 -22.95
N GLY A 294 -12.72 9.41 -23.68
CA GLY A 294 -13.58 10.58 -23.96
C GLY A 294 -14.79 10.26 -24.84
N THR A 295 -14.62 9.37 -25.82
CA THR A 295 -15.66 8.82 -26.70
C THR A 295 -15.10 7.54 -27.33
N SER A 296 -15.58 6.35 -26.93
CA SER A 296 -15.27 5.12 -27.66
C SER A 296 -16.56 4.46 -28.14
N SER A 297 -16.50 3.86 -29.33
CA SER A 297 -17.52 2.93 -29.85
C SER A 297 -17.22 1.48 -29.43
N THR A 298 -16.34 1.28 -28.44
CA THR A 298 -15.98 -0.05 -27.91
C THR A 298 -17.24 -0.77 -27.44
N VAL A 299 -17.40 -2.00 -27.91
CA VAL A 299 -18.43 -2.91 -27.40
C VAL A 299 -17.97 -3.40 -26.04
N LEU A 300 -18.80 -3.19 -25.01
CA LEU A 300 -18.48 -3.66 -23.67
C LEU A 300 -18.52 -5.19 -23.61
N PRO A 301 -17.57 -5.81 -22.88
CA PRO A 301 -17.62 -7.23 -22.61
C PRO A 301 -18.86 -7.58 -21.80
N ALA A 302 -19.23 -8.86 -21.78
CA ALA A 302 -20.32 -9.36 -20.96
C ALA A 302 -20.04 -9.04 -19.49
N GLY A 303 -20.99 -8.40 -18.80
CA GLY A 303 -20.82 -7.95 -17.41
C GLY A 303 -19.97 -6.69 -17.23
N GLY A 304 -19.39 -6.13 -18.31
CA GLY A 304 -18.72 -4.84 -18.26
C GLY A 304 -19.68 -3.69 -17.97
N TRP A 305 -19.16 -2.61 -17.40
CA TRP A 305 -19.96 -1.45 -16.98
C TRP A 305 -19.48 -0.17 -17.63
N GLN A 306 -20.39 0.60 -18.23
CA GLN A 306 -20.15 1.99 -18.61
C GLN A 306 -20.61 2.95 -17.50
N LEU A 307 -19.68 3.73 -16.98
CA LEU A 307 -19.93 4.78 -16.01
C LEU A 307 -19.83 6.14 -16.70
N ASP A 308 -20.97 6.77 -16.97
CA ASP A 308 -21.01 8.12 -17.55
C ASP A 308 -21.01 9.20 -16.46
N THR A 309 -19.99 10.05 -16.47
CA THR A 309 -19.80 11.12 -15.49
C THR A 309 -20.54 12.42 -15.80
N THR A 310 -21.28 12.49 -16.92
CA THR A 310 -21.90 13.74 -17.42
C THR A 310 -22.84 14.40 -16.41
N THR A 311 -23.64 13.62 -15.68
CA THR A 311 -24.62 14.13 -14.71
C THR A 311 -24.08 14.17 -13.28
N GLY A 312 -22.92 13.56 -13.03
CA GLY A 312 -22.43 13.28 -11.68
C GLY A 312 -23.20 12.18 -10.93
N GLN A 313 -24.17 11.51 -11.58
CA GLN A 313 -24.94 10.41 -11.01
C GLN A 313 -24.98 9.21 -11.95
N VAL A 314 -24.95 8.00 -11.39
CA VAL A 314 -24.98 6.75 -12.15
C VAL A 314 -25.93 5.74 -11.55
N HIS A 315 -26.47 4.86 -12.39
CA HIS A 315 -27.20 3.68 -11.96
C HIS A 315 -26.25 2.48 -11.96
N MET A 316 -26.18 1.80 -10.82
CA MET A 316 -25.35 0.61 -10.66
C MET A 316 -26.00 -0.59 -11.38
N PRO A 317 -25.32 -1.24 -12.37
CA PRO A 317 -25.89 -2.35 -13.13
C PRO A 317 -26.34 -3.51 -12.23
N GLY A 318 -27.45 -4.16 -12.58
CA GLY A 318 -27.96 -5.29 -11.80
C GLY A 318 -28.55 -4.92 -10.43
N THR A 319 -28.57 -3.63 -10.07
CA THR A 319 -29.11 -3.15 -8.80
C THR A 319 -30.20 -2.09 -9.01
N GLY A 320 -30.88 -1.68 -7.93
CA GLY A 320 -31.77 -0.52 -7.91
C GLY A 320 -31.10 0.76 -7.40
N LEU A 321 -29.78 0.81 -7.31
CA LEU A 321 -29.05 1.92 -6.67
C LEU A 321 -28.77 3.05 -7.66
N THR A 322 -29.07 4.27 -7.24
CA THR A 322 -28.62 5.51 -7.88
C THR A 322 -27.55 6.13 -7.01
N VAL A 323 -26.39 6.44 -7.59
CA VAL A 323 -25.19 6.86 -6.85
C VAL A 323 -24.71 8.20 -7.38
N SER A 324 -24.51 9.17 -6.48
CA SER A 324 -23.77 10.39 -6.77
C SER A 324 -22.28 10.09 -6.69
N LEU A 325 -21.57 10.32 -7.80
CA LEU A 325 -20.21 9.85 -7.99
C LEU A 325 -19.20 10.52 -7.05
N GLN A 326 -18.31 9.71 -6.49
CA GLN A 326 -17.07 10.18 -5.89
C GLN A 326 -16.13 10.66 -6.99
N THR A 327 -15.58 11.85 -6.82
CA THR A 327 -14.59 12.41 -7.75
C THR A 327 -13.44 13.04 -6.97
N LEU A 328 -12.25 13.00 -7.55
CA LEU A 328 -11.08 13.70 -7.04
C LEU A 328 -10.55 14.65 -8.13
N PRO A 329 -10.96 15.93 -8.11
CA PRO A 329 -10.52 16.94 -9.07
C PRO A 329 -8.98 17.11 -9.10
N ASP A 330 -8.46 17.66 -10.19
CA ASP A 330 -7.01 17.79 -10.43
C ASP A 330 -6.23 18.52 -9.32
N ASP A 331 -6.79 19.62 -8.79
CA ASP A 331 -6.19 20.39 -7.70
C ASP A 331 -6.19 19.61 -6.38
N ALA A 332 -7.32 18.98 -6.06
CA ALA A 332 -7.46 18.13 -4.90
C ALA A 332 -6.54 16.90 -4.96
N TYR A 333 -6.41 16.28 -6.12
CA TYR A 333 -5.48 15.18 -6.36
C TYR A 333 -4.03 15.63 -6.09
N ALA A 334 -3.62 16.76 -6.66
CA ALA A 334 -2.28 17.30 -6.44
C ALA A 334 -2.01 17.60 -4.95
N ASP A 335 -2.99 18.17 -4.24
CA ASP A 335 -2.89 18.40 -2.80
C ASP A 335 -2.74 17.08 -2.01
N VAL A 336 -3.49 16.04 -2.36
CA VAL A 336 -3.39 14.71 -1.75
C VAL A 336 -2.02 14.07 -1.99
N ILE A 337 -1.52 14.10 -3.23
CA ILE A 337 -0.19 13.58 -3.57
C ILE A 337 0.89 14.36 -2.79
N ASN A 338 0.78 15.69 -2.69
CA ASN A 338 1.70 16.49 -1.90
C ASN A 338 1.65 16.13 -0.41
N LEU A 339 0.45 15.92 0.17
CA LEU A 339 0.30 15.47 1.55
C LEU A 339 1.03 14.14 1.80
N LEU A 340 0.84 13.18 0.90
CA LEU A 340 1.48 11.86 1.00
C LEU A 340 3.00 11.96 0.80
N ALA A 341 3.46 12.79 -0.13
CA ALA A 341 4.88 13.00 -0.42
C ALA A 341 5.62 13.75 0.70
N ASP A 342 4.96 14.71 1.36
CA ASP A 342 5.52 15.42 2.53
C ASP A 342 5.59 14.51 3.76
N SER A 343 4.76 13.47 3.81
CA SER A 343 4.77 12.45 4.87
C SER A 343 5.78 11.32 4.64
N ASP A 344 6.50 11.30 3.52
CA ASP A 344 7.52 10.28 3.24
C ASP A 344 8.65 10.34 4.29
N GLU A 345 9.08 9.19 4.76
CA GLU A 345 10.11 9.04 5.80
C GLU A 345 11.48 9.60 5.37
N SER A 346 11.79 9.57 4.08
CA SER A 346 13.02 10.13 3.52
C SER A 346 13.04 11.67 3.53
N ARG A 347 11.93 12.32 3.87
CA ARG A 347 11.86 13.79 3.92
C ARG A 347 12.68 14.34 5.08
N PRO A 348 13.52 15.37 4.83
CA PRO A 348 14.32 15.97 5.89
C PRO A 348 13.43 16.67 6.91
N ASP A 349 13.73 16.44 8.19
CA ASP A 349 13.14 17.22 9.27
C ASP A 349 13.60 18.68 9.19
N THR A 350 12.82 19.57 9.82
CA THR A 350 13.14 21.00 9.83
C THR A 350 13.53 21.44 11.23
N PRO A 351 14.50 22.37 11.38
CA PRO A 351 14.80 22.95 12.68
C PRO A 351 13.54 23.60 13.28
N THR A 352 13.32 23.30 14.56
CA THR A 352 12.43 24.13 15.36
C THR A 352 13.13 25.47 15.45
N LEU A 353 12.57 26.49 14.81
CA LEU A 353 13.00 27.87 15.08
C LEU A 353 12.66 28.10 16.55
N SER A 354 13.67 28.06 17.41
CA SER A 354 13.50 28.44 18.81
C SER A 354 13.01 29.89 18.81
N PRO A 355 11.84 30.20 19.38
CA PRO A 355 11.41 31.59 19.56
C PRO A 355 12.29 32.34 20.57
N TYR A 356 13.24 31.67 21.22
CA TYR A 356 14.12 32.22 22.24
C TYR A 356 15.56 31.87 21.95
N ILE A 357 16.20 32.63 21.07
CA ILE A 357 17.50 33.28 21.33
C ILE A 357 17.47 34.59 20.53
N ALA A 358 16.75 35.60 21.03
CA ALA A 358 17.24 36.94 20.80
C ALA A 358 18.52 37.04 21.63
N ASP A 359 19.66 37.20 20.98
CA ASP A 359 20.94 37.50 21.60
C ASP A 359 20.84 38.91 22.20
N ASP A 360 20.08 39.07 23.29
CA ASP A 360 20.13 40.24 24.15
C ASP A 360 21.42 40.15 24.96
N ARG A 361 22.54 40.38 24.27
CA ARG A 361 23.72 40.93 24.95
C ARG A 361 23.27 42.25 25.54
N PRO A 362 23.34 42.45 26.86
CA PRO A 362 22.99 43.73 27.45
C PRO A 362 24.01 44.76 26.94
N VAL A 363 23.57 45.60 26.00
CA VAL A 363 24.25 46.87 25.74
C VAL A 363 24.06 47.68 27.01
N ALA A 364 25.15 47.91 27.74
CA ALA A 364 25.17 48.77 28.91
C ALA A 364 24.72 50.18 28.50
N ALA A 365 23.46 50.52 28.77
CA ALA A 365 22.96 51.88 28.72
C ALA A 365 22.83 52.39 30.16
N THR A 366 23.61 53.43 30.45
CA THR A 366 23.64 54.18 31.71
C THR A 366 22.28 54.84 32.01
N ALA A 367 21.78 54.54 33.21
CA ALA A 367 20.92 55.30 34.12
C ALA A 367 20.04 56.47 33.60
N GLU A 368 18.75 56.42 33.93
CA GLU A 368 18.12 57.35 34.89
C GLU A 368 16.80 56.78 35.44
N VAL A 369 16.63 56.83 36.77
CA VAL A 369 15.48 56.29 37.52
C VAL A 369 14.58 57.45 37.96
N PRO A 370 13.28 57.47 37.62
CA PRO A 370 12.30 58.30 38.32
C PRO A 370 11.74 57.56 39.54
N GLY A 371 11.68 58.26 40.68
CA GLY A 371 11.38 57.72 42.00
C GLY A 371 9.94 57.21 42.25
N PRO A 372 9.70 56.63 43.44
CA PRO A 372 8.52 55.82 43.71
C PRO A 372 7.27 56.67 43.98
N VAL A 373 6.17 56.32 43.32
CA VAL A 373 4.83 56.84 43.62
C VAL A 373 4.20 55.99 44.72
N VAL A 374 3.86 56.63 45.83
CA VAL A 374 3.14 56.05 46.98
C VAL A 374 1.64 56.17 46.75
N LEU A 375 0.89 55.07 46.87
CA LEU A 375 -0.57 55.06 46.97
C LEU A 375 -1.01 54.61 48.38
N PRO A 376 -2.07 55.22 48.95
CA PRO A 376 -2.44 55.04 50.36
C PRO A 376 -3.24 53.75 50.60
N ALA A 377 -3.09 53.17 51.79
CA ALA A 377 -3.80 51.98 52.27
C ALA A 377 -5.07 52.35 53.04
N LEU A 378 -6.15 51.58 52.85
CA LEU A 378 -7.37 51.55 53.68
C LEU A 378 -8.08 50.18 53.52
N PRO A 379 -8.91 49.72 54.48
CA PRO A 379 -8.55 48.94 55.66
C PRO A 379 -9.08 47.48 55.62
N LYS A 380 -8.60 46.62 56.53
CA LYS A 380 -9.14 45.27 56.79
C LYS A 380 -10.05 45.26 58.04
N LEU A 381 -11.05 44.36 57.99
CA LEU A 381 -11.98 43.78 59.00
C LEU A 381 -13.46 44.16 58.79
N GLY A 382 -14.43 43.25 58.95
CA GLY A 382 -14.39 41.94 59.60
C GLY A 382 -15.63 41.06 59.35
N ALA A 383 -15.70 40.00 60.15
CA ALA A 383 -16.49 38.77 60.04
C ALA A 383 -18.04 38.91 59.97
N GLY A 384 -18.69 37.90 59.38
CA GLY A 384 -20.10 37.59 59.69
C GLY A 384 -20.86 36.69 58.71
N THR A 385 -20.96 35.39 59.06
CA THR A 385 -22.07 34.43 58.81
C THR A 385 -22.34 33.76 57.45
N GLN A 386 -22.71 32.49 57.59
CA GLN A 386 -22.80 31.36 56.64
C GLN A 386 -24.07 31.33 55.77
N ALA A 387 -23.97 30.70 54.60
CA ALA A 387 -24.97 29.72 54.13
C ALA A 387 -24.31 28.75 53.11
N ALA A 388 -24.56 27.46 53.30
CA ALA A 388 -23.94 26.33 52.61
C ALA A 388 -24.65 25.93 51.31
N LEU A 389 -23.91 25.35 50.36
CA LEU A 389 -24.39 24.28 49.46
C LEU A 389 -23.24 23.27 49.22
N PRO A 390 -23.52 21.95 49.18
CA PRO A 390 -22.50 20.91 49.35
C PRO A 390 -21.96 20.29 48.04
N GLY A 391 -20.68 19.87 48.11
CA GLY A 391 -20.25 18.53 47.72
C GLY A 391 -20.00 18.22 46.23
N LEU A 392 -18.77 18.51 45.76
CA LEU A 392 -18.12 17.71 44.71
C LEU A 392 -16.98 16.94 45.37
N ALA A 393 -17.14 15.63 45.49
CA ALA A 393 -16.07 14.71 45.88
C ALA A 393 -15.12 14.47 44.70
N PRO A 394 -13.82 14.23 44.94
CA PRO A 394 -12.86 13.90 43.89
C PRO A 394 -13.12 12.50 43.34
N PHE A 395 -13.19 12.35 42.02
CA PHE A 395 -13.18 11.03 41.38
C PHE A 395 -11.75 10.47 41.40
N GLU A 396 -11.63 9.28 41.96
CA GLU A 396 -10.45 8.43 41.96
C GLU A 396 -10.11 8.00 40.53
N THR A 397 -8.83 8.10 40.18
CA THR A 397 -8.25 7.54 38.95
C THR A 397 -8.20 6.03 39.08
N SER A 398 -9.13 5.34 38.42
CA SER A 398 -9.04 3.91 38.15
C SER A 398 -8.06 3.67 37.00
N ASP A 399 -6.96 2.99 37.32
CA ASP A 399 -6.00 2.42 36.39
C ASP A 399 -6.68 1.27 35.63
N ALA A 400 -7.04 1.50 34.37
CA ALA A 400 -7.47 0.46 33.44
C ALA A 400 -6.79 0.75 32.09
N PRO A 401 -6.11 -0.24 31.47
CA PRO A 401 -5.42 -0.01 30.21
C PRO A 401 -6.43 0.28 29.09
N ASP A 402 -6.17 1.36 28.38
CA ASP A 402 -6.90 1.79 27.19
C ASP A 402 -6.78 0.73 26.07
N PRO A 403 -7.89 0.13 25.59
CA PRO A 403 -7.87 -0.88 24.53
C PRO A 403 -7.36 -0.34 23.18
N GLN A 404 -7.19 0.98 23.01
CA GLN A 404 -6.61 1.58 21.80
C GLN A 404 -5.10 1.36 21.66
N SER A 405 -4.40 0.96 22.73
CA SER A 405 -2.94 0.76 22.69
C SER A 405 -2.52 -0.57 22.06
N GLY A 406 -3.40 -1.58 22.04
CA GLY A 406 -3.12 -2.88 21.41
C GLY A 406 -3.20 -2.84 19.88
N LEU A 407 -4.23 -2.19 19.33
CA LEU A 407 -4.47 -2.14 17.87
C LEU A 407 -3.43 -1.33 17.07
N LEU A 408 -2.73 -0.40 17.73
CA LEU A 408 -1.71 0.45 17.11
C LEU A 408 -0.30 -0.13 17.16
N ALA A 409 -0.08 -1.18 17.96
CA ALA A 409 1.20 -1.87 18.04
C ALA A 409 1.42 -2.76 16.79
N ASP A 410 0.38 -3.43 16.30
CA ASP A 410 0.49 -4.36 15.16
C ASP A 410 0.75 -3.67 13.81
N LEU A 411 0.38 -2.38 13.67
CA LEU A 411 0.67 -1.57 12.48
C LEU A 411 2.07 -0.94 12.47
N ALA A 412 2.75 -0.93 13.63
CA ALA A 412 4.09 -0.36 13.77
C ALA A 412 5.20 -1.24 13.20
N ASP A 413 4.89 -2.49 12.83
CA ASP A 413 5.89 -3.53 12.53
C ASP A 413 6.35 -3.56 11.04
N PHE A 414 5.73 -2.75 10.17
CA PHE A 414 5.99 -2.70 8.72
C PHE A 414 7.24 -1.88 8.31
N GLY A 415 8.28 -1.79 9.13
CA GLY A 415 9.44 -0.95 8.77
C GLY A 415 10.77 -1.22 9.49
N ASP A 416 10.88 -2.24 10.32
CA ASP A 416 12.07 -2.41 11.14
C ASP A 416 13.03 -3.46 10.56
N LEU A 417 13.99 -2.96 9.76
CA LEU A 417 15.31 -3.55 9.55
C LEU A 417 16.34 -2.42 9.80
N THR A 418 16.68 -2.15 11.06
CA THR A 418 17.89 -1.39 11.39
C THR A 418 18.96 -2.30 11.95
N ASP A 419 20.12 -2.26 11.30
CA ASP A 419 21.38 -2.90 11.71
C ASP A 419 21.81 -2.39 13.12
N GLU A 420 22.01 -3.30 14.07
CA GLU A 420 22.70 -3.02 15.33
C GLU A 420 24.23 -2.99 15.13
N ASP A 421 24.80 -1.82 15.44
CA ASP A 421 26.14 -1.49 15.93
C ASP A 421 27.41 -2.12 15.34
N THR A 422 28.36 -1.26 14.97
CA THR A 422 29.68 -1.15 15.64
C THR A 422 30.38 0.17 15.24
N GLU A 423 30.53 1.10 16.19
CA GLU A 423 31.50 2.21 16.11
C GLU A 423 32.94 1.68 15.92
N PRO A 424 33.80 2.43 15.23
CA PRO A 424 34.96 2.87 15.99
C PRO A 424 35.30 4.35 15.85
N GLU A 425 35.86 4.80 16.97
CA GLU A 425 36.47 6.07 17.33
C GLU A 425 37.17 6.88 16.22
N ALA A 426 37.07 8.18 16.44
CA ALA A 426 37.77 9.27 15.80
C ALA A 426 39.28 9.06 15.58
N THR A 427 39.81 9.62 14.49
CA THR A 427 40.75 10.77 14.54
C THR A 427 41.20 11.24 13.16
N SER A 428 41.44 12.56 13.09
CA SER A 428 42.35 13.30 12.21
C SER A 428 41.86 13.82 10.83
N LYS A 429 41.65 15.13 10.87
CA LYS A 429 41.74 16.19 9.84
C LYS A 429 42.74 15.91 8.69
N PRO A 430 42.43 16.27 7.43
CA PRO A 430 43.40 16.24 6.34
C PRO A 430 44.19 17.55 6.26
N GLU A 431 45.52 17.42 6.20
CA GLU A 431 46.46 18.52 5.96
C GLU A 431 47.03 18.39 4.52
N THR A 432 46.88 19.46 3.75
CA THR A 432 47.34 19.62 2.37
C THR A 432 48.86 19.83 2.31
N PRO A 433 49.61 19.21 1.39
CA PRO A 433 50.97 19.67 1.07
C PRO A 433 51.05 20.41 -0.29
N PRO A 434 51.97 21.38 -0.44
CA PRO A 434 52.19 22.13 -1.68
C PRO A 434 53.28 21.51 -2.59
N VAL A 435 53.44 22.17 -3.75
CA VAL A 435 54.14 21.79 -4.99
C VAL A 435 55.65 22.15 -5.03
N ALA A 436 56.39 21.46 -5.93
CA ALA A 436 57.71 21.73 -6.56
C ALA A 436 59.00 21.41 -5.73
N GLU A 437 60.14 20.91 -6.25
CA GLU A 437 60.76 20.99 -7.58
C GLU A 437 61.95 19.97 -7.75
N ALA A 438 62.21 19.54 -9.00
CA ALA A 438 63.45 19.11 -9.70
C ALA A 438 64.55 18.16 -9.08
N GLY A 439 64.95 17.13 -9.87
CA GLY A 439 66.02 16.13 -9.63
C GLY A 439 67.46 16.61 -9.97
N PRO A 440 68.42 15.78 -10.50
CA PRO A 440 68.41 14.34 -10.84
C PRO A 440 69.68 13.54 -10.38
N GLU A 441 69.68 12.19 -10.41
CA GLU A 441 70.80 11.37 -10.97
C GLU A 441 70.48 9.87 -10.98
N ALA A 442 70.85 9.20 -12.09
CA ALA A 442 70.49 7.83 -12.43
C ALA A 442 71.66 6.83 -12.23
N LYS A 443 71.34 5.61 -11.77
CA LYS A 443 72.11 4.39 -12.04
C LYS A 443 71.16 3.22 -12.34
N PRO A 444 71.52 2.27 -13.23
CA PRO A 444 70.56 1.48 -14.00
C PRO A 444 70.12 0.17 -13.31
N VAL A 445 68.86 -0.18 -13.54
CA VAL A 445 68.13 -1.38 -13.06
C VAL A 445 68.19 -2.49 -14.13
N PRO A 446 68.29 -3.79 -13.77
CA PRO A 446 68.23 -4.89 -14.72
C PRO A 446 66.87 -5.02 -15.39
N VAL A 447 66.86 -5.34 -16.68
CA VAL A 447 65.68 -5.50 -17.53
C VAL A 447 64.82 -6.69 -17.06
N VAL A 448 63.63 -6.40 -16.53
CA VAL A 448 62.53 -7.35 -16.33
C VAL A 448 61.60 -7.25 -17.55
N PRO A 449 61.11 -8.37 -18.13
CA PRO A 449 60.24 -8.33 -19.31
C PRO A 449 58.93 -7.58 -19.03
N ALA A 450 58.45 -6.88 -20.06
CA ALA A 450 57.26 -6.03 -20.01
C ALA A 450 56.04 -6.74 -19.40
N PRO A 451 55.22 -6.04 -18.58
CA PRO A 451 53.92 -6.56 -18.19
C PRO A 451 53.04 -6.66 -19.42
N THR A 452 52.58 -7.88 -19.69
CA THR A 452 51.46 -8.17 -20.57
C THR A 452 50.33 -7.19 -20.28
N ALA A 453 49.75 -6.61 -21.34
CA ALA A 453 48.56 -5.76 -21.25
C ALA A 453 47.53 -6.38 -20.30
N PRO A 454 46.77 -5.56 -19.52
CA PRO A 454 45.67 -6.10 -18.76
C PRO A 454 44.78 -6.85 -19.74
N VAL A 455 44.60 -8.15 -19.50
CA VAL A 455 43.50 -8.89 -20.08
C VAL A 455 42.28 -8.12 -19.64
N GLN A 456 41.67 -7.37 -20.56
CA GLN A 456 40.30 -6.89 -20.39
C GLN A 456 39.51 -8.16 -20.10
N ALA A 457 39.18 -8.36 -18.82
CA ALA A 457 38.16 -9.30 -18.45
C ALA A 457 36.95 -8.87 -19.27
N ALA A 458 36.60 -9.68 -20.27
CA ALA A 458 35.38 -9.51 -21.01
C ALA A 458 34.28 -9.31 -19.95
N ALA A 459 33.51 -8.23 -20.09
CA ALA A 459 32.33 -8.04 -19.25
C ALA A 459 31.57 -9.38 -19.24
N PRO A 460 31.31 -9.97 -18.05
CA PRO A 460 30.62 -11.24 -18.01
C PRO A 460 29.33 -11.07 -18.81
N ALA A 461 29.15 -11.94 -19.81
CA ALA A 461 27.92 -11.99 -20.57
C ALA A 461 26.77 -12.06 -19.55
N GLU A 462 25.78 -11.18 -19.70
CA GLU A 462 24.60 -11.25 -18.84
C GLU A 462 24.05 -12.68 -18.93
N PRO A 463 23.88 -13.36 -17.79
CA PRO A 463 23.46 -14.74 -17.78
C PRO A 463 22.06 -14.83 -18.39
N ALA A 464 21.82 -15.91 -19.14
CA ALA A 464 20.53 -16.15 -19.79
C ALA A 464 19.40 -16.28 -18.77
N ASP A 465 19.72 -16.76 -17.56
CA ASP A 465 18.80 -17.00 -16.45
C ASP A 465 19.26 -16.19 -15.21
N PRO A 466 18.34 -15.79 -14.30
CA PRO A 466 18.70 -15.08 -13.09
C PRO A 466 19.68 -15.89 -12.24
N LEU A 467 20.79 -15.31 -11.77
CA LEU A 467 21.78 -15.93 -10.90
C LEU A 467 21.84 -15.19 -9.55
N ILE A 468 21.78 -15.92 -8.45
CA ILE A 468 21.93 -15.38 -7.09
C ILE A 468 23.38 -15.60 -6.61
N ARG A 469 24.08 -14.51 -6.32
CA ARG A 469 25.47 -14.53 -5.85
C ARG A 469 25.49 -14.43 -4.34
N ILE A 470 26.07 -15.43 -3.67
CA ILE A 470 26.09 -15.50 -2.19
C ILE A 470 27.55 -15.46 -1.66
N LEU A 471 28.53 -15.75 -2.50
CA LEU A 471 29.95 -15.70 -2.16
C LEU A 471 30.52 -14.29 -2.44
N GLY A 472 30.12 -13.32 -1.63
CA GLY A 472 30.40 -11.89 -1.78
C GLY A 472 29.21 -11.04 -1.31
N PRO A 473 29.11 -9.76 -1.71
CA PRO A 473 27.86 -9.02 -1.59
C PRO A 473 26.71 -9.82 -2.21
N VAL A 474 25.62 -10.00 -1.47
CA VAL A 474 24.46 -10.77 -1.95
C VAL A 474 23.78 -9.97 -3.04
N ASP A 475 23.64 -10.55 -4.23
CA ASP A 475 23.13 -9.86 -5.42
C ASP A 475 22.42 -10.84 -6.38
N ILE A 476 21.48 -10.34 -7.18
CA ILE A 476 20.80 -11.09 -8.24
C ILE A 476 21.11 -10.43 -9.58
N ILE A 477 21.72 -11.19 -10.49
CA ILE A 477 22.03 -10.75 -11.86
C ILE A 477 21.18 -11.53 -12.87
N GLY A 478 20.93 -10.99 -14.06
CA GLY A 478 20.15 -11.69 -15.10
C GLY A 478 18.64 -11.78 -14.85
N VAL A 479 18.13 -10.97 -13.92
CA VAL A 479 16.70 -10.81 -13.65
C VAL A 479 15.94 -10.43 -14.92
N LYS A 480 14.74 -11.00 -15.11
CA LYS A 480 13.90 -10.71 -16.28
C LYS A 480 12.87 -9.61 -16.03
N GLY A 481 12.55 -9.36 -14.76
CA GLY A 481 11.69 -8.26 -14.36
C GLY A 481 12.47 -7.08 -13.79
N THR A 482 11.72 -6.07 -13.36
CA THR A 482 12.25 -4.87 -12.71
C THR A 482 11.69 -4.77 -11.30
N ALA A 483 12.53 -4.47 -10.32
CA ALA A 483 12.08 -4.10 -8.98
C ALA A 483 12.71 -2.77 -8.56
N ASP A 484 11.99 -2.01 -7.74
CA ASP A 484 12.49 -0.76 -7.17
C ASP A 484 13.74 -1.02 -6.31
N SER A 485 14.77 -0.21 -6.55
CA SER A 485 16.01 -0.14 -5.77
C SER A 485 15.81 -0.17 -4.24
N LYS A 486 14.72 0.40 -3.74
CA LYS A 486 14.38 0.44 -2.31
C LYS A 486 14.14 -0.96 -1.72
N TYR A 487 13.64 -1.90 -2.52
CA TYR A 487 13.22 -3.23 -2.08
C TYR A 487 14.15 -4.34 -2.56
N LEU A 488 15.08 -4.02 -3.47
CA LEU A 488 16.04 -4.99 -4.02
C LEU A 488 16.84 -5.71 -2.93
N ARG A 489 17.27 -5.02 -1.87
CA ARG A 489 18.06 -5.65 -0.79
C ARG A 489 17.26 -6.79 -0.12
N THR A 490 16.08 -6.49 0.40
CA THR A 490 15.25 -7.48 1.11
C THR A 490 14.76 -8.60 0.18
N VAL A 491 14.38 -8.28 -1.06
CA VAL A 491 14.01 -9.30 -2.06
C VAL A 491 15.20 -10.21 -2.38
N THR A 492 16.41 -9.65 -2.46
CA THR A 492 17.65 -10.39 -2.69
C THR A 492 18.02 -11.27 -1.51
N GLU A 493 17.82 -10.79 -0.27
CA GLU A 493 18.03 -11.58 0.95
C GLU A 493 17.04 -12.75 1.03
N ILE A 494 15.75 -12.53 0.71
CA ILE A 494 14.74 -13.60 0.63
C ILE A 494 15.13 -14.62 -0.44
N ALA A 495 15.55 -14.17 -1.63
CA ALA A 495 15.98 -15.05 -2.71
C ALA A 495 17.18 -15.92 -2.29
N ALA A 496 18.19 -15.30 -1.67
CA ALA A 496 19.37 -16.00 -1.16
C ALA A 496 18.99 -17.01 -0.08
N TRP A 497 18.10 -16.63 0.84
CA TRP A 497 17.62 -17.53 1.87
C TRP A 497 16.91 -18.76 1.28
N MET A 498 16.02 -18.56 0.30
CA MET A 498 15.29 -19.65 -0.36
C MET A 498 16.21 -20.62 -1.09
N VAL A 499 17.30 -20.13 -1.69
CA VAL A 499 18.32 -20.98 -2.35
C VAL A 499 19.12 -21.78 -1.32
N LEU A 500 19.48 -21.17 -0.19
CA LEU A 500 20.27 -21.81 0.86
C LEU A 500 19.46 -22.83 1.67
N HIS A 501 18.14 -22.67 1.73
CA HIS A 501 17.24 -23.47 2.56
C HIS A 501 16.14 -24.16 1.73
N PRO A 502 16.51 -25.04 0.79
CA PRO A 502 15.54 -25.67 -0.09
C PRO A 502 14.54 -26.54 0.67
N GLY A 503 13.25 -26.37 0.37
CA GLY A 503 12.18 -27.22 0.90
C GLY A 503 11.73 -26.90 2.33
N LEU A 504 12.17 -25.77 2.89
CA LEU A 504 11.57 -25.20 4.10
C LEU A 504 10.25 -24.47 3.76
N ASP A 505 9.36 -24.41 4.75
CA ASP A 505 8.06 -23.76 4.64
C ASP A 505 8.15 -22.25 4.92
N HIS A 506 7.01 -21.58 4.85
CA HIS A 506 6.94 -20.14 5.07
C HIS A 506 7.24 -19.74 6.52
N HIS A 507 6.99 -20.59 7.51
CA HIS A 507 7.31 -20.29 8.90
C HIS A 507 8.82 -20.17 9.12
N ALA A 508 9.60 -21.04 8.48
CA ALA A 508 11.05 -20.94 8.52
C ALA A 508 11.58 -19.68 7.83
N LEU A 509 10.92 -19.23 6.75
CA LEU A 509 11.26 -17.96 6.09
C LEU A 509 10.94 -16.77 7.00
N ASP A 510 9.74 -16.78 7.62
CA ASP A 510 9.27 -15.72 8.51
C ASP A 510 10.27 -15.50 9.65
N GLU A 511 10.65 -16.57 10.35
CA GLU A 511 11.61 -16.52 11.46
C GLU A 511 13.01 -16.09 11.03
N ALA A 512 13.42 -16.40 9.78
CA ALA A 512 14.75 -16.04 9.30
C ALA A 512 14.87 -14.59 8.85
N VAL A 513 13.82 -14.04 8.24
CA VAL A 513 13.81 -12.67 7.72
C VAL A 513 13.33 -11.67 8.78
N TRP A 514 12.45 -12.10 9.68
CA TRP A 514 11.87 -11.30 10.75
C TRP A 514 11.91 -12.06 12.09
N PRO A 515 13.09 -12.28 12.68
CA PRO A 515 13.26 -13.13 13.85
C PRO A 515 12.47 -12.61 15.06
N GLY A 516 11.76 -13.52 15.74
CA GLY A 516 11.01 -13.19 16.95
C GLY A 516 9.76 -12.35 16.72
N ARG A 517 9.27 -12.26 15.48
CA ARG A 517 8.04 -11.56 15.12
C ARG A 517 6.97 -12.52 14.61
N ASP A 518 5.72 -12.25 14.98
CA ASP A 518 4.58 -12.93 14.38
C ASP A 518 4.30 -12.34 13.00
N VAL A 519 4.98 -12.85 11.98
CA VAL A 519 4.86 -12.38 10.61
C VAL A 519 3.53 -12.82 10.02
N SER A 520 2.64 -11.86 9.79
CA SER A 520 1.40 -12.12 9.09
C SER A 520 1.65 -12.41 7.60
N ARG A 521 0.70 -13.11 6.96
CA ARG A 521 0.68 -13.29 5.51
C ARG A 521 0.74 -11.95 4.76
N LYS A 522 0.12 -10.90 5.32
CA LYS A 522 0.11 -9.53 4.79
C LYS A 522 1.51 -8.91 4.73
N THR A 523 2.41 -9.34 5.60
CA THR A 523 3.80 -8.90 5.62
C THR A 523 4.64 -9.68 4.63
N ARG A 524 4.52 -11.01 4.57
CA ARG A 524 5.36 -11.89 3.73
C ARG A 524 5.00 -11.86 2.25
N ASN A 525 3.72 -12.03 1.92
CA ASN A 525 3.24 -12.25 0.55
C ASN A 525 3.63 -11.15 -0.45
N PRO A 526 3.64 -9.85 -0.09
CA PRO A 526 4.10 -8.79 -0.99
C PRO A 526 5.56 -8.98 -1.43
N TRP A 527 6.44 -9.45 -0.53
CA TRP A 527 7.85 -9.69 -0.86
C TRP A 527 8.03 -10.90 -1.77
N ILE A 528 7.25 -11.97 -1.54
CA ILE A 528 7.26 -13.16 -2.39
C ILE A 528 6.76 -12.85 -3.80
N SER A 529 5.68 -12.06 -3.91
CA SER A 529 5.16 -11.62 -5.21
C SER A 529 6.20 -10.78 -5.96
N ARG A 530 6.88 -9.84 -5.28
CA ARG A 530 7.96 -9.05 -5.89
C ARG A 530 9.16 -9.89 -6.30
N LEU A 531 9.55 -10.86 -5.50
CA LEU A 531 10.61 -11.78 -5.89
C LEU A 531 10.23 -12.53 -7.16
N ARG A 532 8.98 -12.99 -7.26
CA ARG A 532 8.46 -13.63 -8.48
C ARG A 532 8.51 -12.70 -9.68
N SER A 533 8.00 -11.47 -9.55
CA SER A 533 8.02 -10.48 -10.63
C SER A 533 9.45 -10.09 -11.03
N LEU A 534 10.37 -9.95 -10.07
CA LEU A 534 11.79 -9.65 -10.31
C LEU A 534 12.47 -10.77 -11.10
N LEU A 535 12.30 -12.03 -10.68
CA LEU A 535 12.92 -13.17 -11.36
C LEU A 535 12.31 -13.39 -12.76
N GLY A 536 11.00 -13.21 -12.90
CA GLY A 536 10.25 -13.40 -14.14
C GLY A 536 10.15 -14.87 -14.56
N THR A 537 10.13 -15.10 -15.87
CA THR A 537 9.94 -16.42 -16.50
C THR A 537 11.16 -16.86 -17.33
N ALA A 538 11.39 -18.16 -17.39
CA ALA A 538 12.38 -18.79 -18.25
C ALA A 538 11.91 -18.82 -19.72
N ALA A 539 12.83 -19.14 -20.64
CA ALA A 539 12.55 -19.16 -22.08
C ALA A 539 11.48 -20.20 -22.51
N ASP A 540 11.21 -21.19 -21.66
CA ASP A 540 10.17 -22.20 -21.85
C ASP A 540 8.80 -21.79 -21.26
N GLY A 541 8.70 -20.57 -20.70
CA GLY A 541 7.49 -20.02 -20.09
C GLY A 541 7.29 -20.39 -18.62
N THR A 542 8.21 -21.16 -18.01
CA THR A 542 8.11 -21.52 -16.59
C THR A 542 8.59 -20.36 -15.70
N GLY A 543 7.82 -20.04 -14.65
CA GLY A 543 8.24 -19.03 -13.67
C GLY A 543 9.40 -19.53 -12.82
N TYR A 544 10.43 -18.71 -12.61
CA TYR A 544 11.56 -19.07 -11.74
C TYR A 544 11.14 -19.31 -10.29
N LEU A 545 10.08 -18.62 -9.85
CA LEU A 545 9.41 -18.84 -8.57
C LEU A 545 7.92 -19.11 -8.82
N PRO A 546 7.50 -20.37 -8.98
CA PRO A 546 6.11 -20.70 -9.30
C PRO A 546 5.16 -20.35 -8.13
N ALA A 547 3.88 -20.21 -8.43
CA ALA A 547 2.85 -20.09 -7.40
C ALA A 547 2.74 -21.41 -6.62
N ILE A 548 2.58 -21.36 -5.30
CA ILE A 548 2.59 -22.58 -4.47
C ILE A 548 1.41 -23.50 -4.84
N ALA A 549 0.30 -22.96 -5.36
CA ALA A 549 -0.85 -23.75 -5.84
C ALA A 549 -0.51 -24.76 -6.95
N THR A 550 0.61 -24.61 -7.68
CA THR A 550 1.06 -25.58 -8.67
C THR A 550 1.93 -26.70 -8.08
N THR A 551 2.16 -26.70 -6.77
CA THR A 551 3.05 -27.65 -6.08
C THR A 551 2.24 -28.47 -5.08
N PRO A 552 2.31 -29.82 -5.12
CA PRO A 552 1.54 -30.67 -4.21
C PRO A 552 1.87 -30.52 -2.71
N ASP A 553 2.97 -29.84 -2.36
CA ASP A 553 3.42 -29.57 -1.00
C ASP A 553 3.53 -28.05 -0.80
N ALA A 554 2.99 -27.51 0.30
CA ALA A 554 3.06 -26.10 0.73
C ALA A 554 4.47 -25.61 1.12
N ARG A 555 5.50 -26.21 0.54
CA ARG A 555 6.90 -25.80 0.64
C ARG A 555 7.16 -24.92 -0.56
N TYR A 556 8.01 -23.89 -0.42
CA TYR A 556 8.50 -23.21 -1.60
C TYR A 556 9.24 -24.26 -2.46
N PRO A 557 8.71 -24.65 -3.63
CA PRO A 557 9.50 -25.48 -4.52
C PRO A 557 10.69 -24.60 -4.91
N THR A 558 11.87 -24.98 -4.45
CA THR A 558 13.05 -24.61 -5.24
C THR A 558 12.82 -25.32 -6.56
N ALA A 559 12.27 -24.62 -7.56
CA ALA A 559 12.33 -25.10 -8.92
C ALA A 559 13.78 -25.54 -9.14
N ASP A 560 14.00 -26.74 -9.66
CA ASP A 560 15.35 -27.28 -9.89
C ASP A 560 16.25 -26.29 -10.69
N LEU A 561 15.64 -25.28 -11.33
CA LEU A 561 16.24 -24.08 -11.90
C LEU A 561 17.05 -23.23 -10.91
N LEU A 562 16.55 -22.93 -9.70
CA LEU A 562 17.26 -22.10 -8.70
C LEU A 562 18.54 -22.79 -8.16
N ARG A 563 18.60 -24.13 -8.17
CA ARG A 563 19.77 -24.89 -7.70
C ARG A 563 20.92 -24.93 -8.70
N SER A 564 20.67 -24.65 -9.97
CA SER A 564 21.73 -24.59 -11.00
C SER A 564 22.64 -23.36 -10.87
N LEU A 565 22.35 -22.46 -9.92
CA LEU A 565 22.84 -21.08 -9.90
C LEU A 565 23.93 -20.78 -8.85
N LEU A 566 24.48 -21.78 -8.16
CA LEU A 566 25.62 -21.57 -7.25
C LEU A 566 26.94 -21.54 -8.01
N ALA A 567 27.41 -20.34 -8.39
CA ALA A 567 28.75 -20.17 -8.94
C ALA A 567 29.81 -20.36 -7.83
N THR A 568 30.58 -21.45 -7.91
CA THR A 568 31.76 -21.68 -7.06
C THR A 568 32.89 -20.77 -7.53
N ALA A 569 33.10 -19.63 -6.86
CA ALA A 569 34.31 -18.84 -7.05
C ALA A 569 35.50 -19.54 -6.37
N THR A 570 36.05 -20.57 -7.01
CA THR A 570 37.41 -21.04 -6.71
C THR A 570 38.34 -20.57 -7.83
N SER A 571 38.93 -19.39 -7.67
CA SER A 571 40.21 -19.10 -8.32
C SER A 571 41.26 -18.85 -7.25
N ARG A 572 42.32 -19.66 -7.36
CA ARG A 572 43.46 -19.79 -6.47
C ARG A 572 44.33 -18.52 -6.43
N ARG A 573 44.93 -18.32 -5.25
CA ARG A 573 46.21 -17.68 -4.88
C ARG A 573 46.80 -16.61 -5.79
#